data_AF-A0A814KQT8-F1
#
_entry.id   AF-A0A814KQT8-F1
#
_cell.length_a   1.000
_cell.length_b   1.000
_cell.length_c   1.000
_cell.angle_alpha   90.00
_cell.angle_beta   90.00
_cell.angle_gamma   90.00
#
_symmetry.space_group_name_H-M   'P 1'
#
loop_
_entity.id
_entity.type
_entity.pdbx_description
1 polymer ?
#
loop_
_entity_poly.entity_id
_entity_poly.type
_entity_poly.pdbx_seq_one_letter_code
_entity_poly.pdbx_strand_id
1 'polypeptide(L)'
;MSILYYTLNNSVFTNFAFYSTASIVKLMGMAALTTMKRLSKDAFANPEDRTFARDTTVVVKTDPDVERIRRNHLNDIENIIPFVLVGFFYVTTNPHPDVAYWHFRVFFISRLVHTVCYQMPLPQPGRFIACAVGYLTTLSMALQVLFFARP
;
A
#
# COMPACT_ATOMS: atom_id res chain seq x y z
N MET A 1 -1.83 -35.03 10.56
CA MET A 1 -0.88 -33.90 10.72
C MET A 1 -1.66 -32.62 10.52
N SER A 2 -1.89 -31.83 11.56
CA SER A 2 -2.60 -30.55 11.44
C SER A 2 -1.76 -29.61 10.57
N ILE A 3 -2.33 -29.10 9.47
CA ILE A 3 -1.65 -28.10 8.65
C ILE A 3 -1.68 -26.78 9.42
N LEU A 4 -0.53 -26.37 9.94
CA LEU A 4 -0.39 -25.05 10.55
C LEU A 4 -0.17 -24.04 9.42
N TYR A 5 -1.21 -23.29 9.06
CA TYR A 5 -1.14 -22.34 7.94
C TYR A 5 -0.27 -21.12 8.27
N TYR A 6 -0.37 -20.60 9.49
CA TYR A 6 0.32 -19.39 9.94
C TYR A 6 1.62 -19.72 10.66
N THR A 7 2.58 -20.25 9.92
CA THR A 7 3.92 -20.57 10.42
C THR A 7 4.95 -20.28 9.36
N LEU A 8 6.16 -19.88 9.78
CA LEU A 8 7.25 -19.61 8.85
C LEU A 8 7.78 -20.86 8.14
N ASN A 9 7.38 -22.05 8.59
CA ASN A 9 7.63 -23.30 7.88
C ASN A 9 6.74 -23.45 6.63
N ASN A 10 5.62 -22.73 6.55
CA ASN A 10 4.78 -22.67 5.36
C ASN A 10 5.34 -21.62 4.41
N SER A 11 5.86 -22.05 3.27
CA SER A 11 6.50 -21.17 2.29
C SER A 11 5.55 -20.10 1.74
N VAL A 12 4.26 -20.41 1.60
CA VAL A 12 3.23 -19.45 1.18
C VAL A 12 3.06 -18.35 2.21
N PHE A 13 2.94 -18.71 3.49
CA PHE A 13 2.80 -17.74 4.57
C PHE A 13 4.05 -16.89 4.74
N THR A 14 5.25 -17.48 4.66
CA THR A 14 6.51 -16.72 4.73
C THR A 14 6.62 -15.69 3.61
N ASN A 15 6.24 -16.07 2.38
CA ASN A 15 6.24 -15.16 1.25
C ASN A 15 5.20 -14.03 1.42
N PHE A 16 3.99 -14.40 1.84
CA PHE A 16 2.93 -13.45 2.18
C PHE A 16 3.38 -12.46 3.26
N ALA A 17 3.94 -12.95 4.37
CA ALA A 17 4.40 -12.13 5.48
C ALA A 17 5.47 -11.13 5.03
N PHE A 18 6.42 -11.55 4.20
CA PHE A 18 7.44 -10.67 3.65
C PHE A 18 6.84 -9.54 2.79
N TYR A 19 6.03 -9.86 1.77
CA TYR A 19 5.49 -8.84 0.85
C TYR A 19 4.43 -7.95 1.50
N SER A 20 3.64 -8.48 2.42
CA SER A 20 2.70 -7.70 3.24
C SER A 20 3.45 -6.71 4.13
N THR A 21 4.48 -7.17 4.84
CA THR A 21 5.29 -6.31 5.70
C THR A 21 6.03 -5.25 4.87
N ALA A 22 6.62 -5.62 3.74
CA ALA A 22 7.27 -4.67 2.83
C ALA A 22 6.29 -3.61 2.31
N SER A 23 5.06 -4.00 1.98
CA SER A 23 3.99 -3.07 1.58
C SER A 23 3.61 -2.11 2.71
N ILE A 24 3.50 -2.61 3.95
CA ILE A 24 3.22 -1.79 5.13
C ILE A 24 4.38 -0.83 5.42
N VAL A 25 5.63 -1.27 5.34
CA VAL A 25 6.81 -0.41 5.52
C VAL A 25 6.80 0.71 4.48
N LYS A 26 6.44 0.40 3.22
CA LYS A 26 6.27 1.42 2.19
C LYS A 26 5.14 2.40 2.50
N LEU A 27 4.01 1.93 3.04
CA LEU A 27 2.91 2.78 3.51
C LEU A 27 3.37 3.74 4.60
N MET A 28 4.12 3.24 5.59
CA MET A 28 4.75 4.07 6.63
C MET A 28 5.72 5.10 6.04
N GLY A 29 6.49 4.71 5.03
CA GLY A 29 7.36 5.62 4.28
C GLY A 29 6.61 6.78 3.62
N MET A 30 5.40 6.54 3.08
CA MET A 30 4.56 7.60 2.51
C MET A 30 4.09 8.61 3.56
N ALA A 31 3.80 8.16 4.79
CA ALA A 31 3.48 9.05 5.90
C ALA A 31 4.68 9.95 6.26
N ALA A 32 5.88 9.37 6.39
CA ALA A 32 7.10 10.11 6.67
C ALA A 32 7.43 11.14 5.57
N LEU A 33 7.31 10.76 4.29
CA LEU A 33 7.52 11.68 3.16
C LEU A 33 6.53 12.85 3.17
N THR A 34 5.28 12.62 3.60
CA THR A 34 4.29 13.69 3.75
C THR A 34 4.78 14.71 4.78
N THR A 35 5.20 14.25 5.96
CA THR A 35 5.71 15.13 7.03
C THR A 35 6.96 15.90 6.58
N MET A 36 7.93 15.21 5.96
CA MET A 36 9.14 15.87 5.44
C MET A 36 8.81 16.96 4.42
N LYS A 37 7.85 16.70 3.52
CA LYS A 37 7.45 17.68 2.51
C LYS A 37 6.70 18.87 3.12
N ARG A 38 5.87 18.65 4.14
CA ARG A 38 5.23 19.74 4.91
C ARG A 38 6.26 20.65 5.55
N LEU A 39 7.26 20.07 6.24
CA LEU A 39 8.37 20.83 6.86
C LEU A 39 9.19 21.58 5.80
N SER A 40 9.48 20.95 4.65
CA SER A 40 10.26 21.59 3.58
C SER A 40 9.53 22.74 2.87
N LYS A 41 8.20 22.75 2.90
CA LYS A 41 7.36 23.72 2.18
C LYS A 41 6.66 24.70 3.12
N ASP A 42 6.92 24.62 4.43
CA ASP A 42 6.19 25.33 5.49
C ASP A 42 4.66 25.19 5.33
N ALA A 43 4.20 24.03 4.85
CA ALA A 43 2.82 23.76 4.46
C ALA A 43 2.12 22.90 5.51
N PHE A 44 1.81 23.53 6.64
CA PHE A 44 1.18 22.88 7.79
C PHE A 44 -0.34 22.88 7.69
N ALA A 45 -0.97 21.79 8.14
CA ALA A 45 -2.42 21.65 8.14
C ALA A 45 -3.06 22.33 9.35
N ASN A 46 -2.36 22.32 10.49
CA ASN A 46 -2.87 22.86 11.74
C ASN A 46 -2.13 24.14 12.14
N PRO A 47 -2.79 25.07 12.86
CA PRO A 47 -2.18 26.31 13.30
C PRO A 47 -1.07 26.12 14.35
N GLU A 48 -1.12 25.09 15.20
CA GLU A 48 -0.10 24.80 16.21
C GLU A 48 1.25 24.38 15.61
N ASP A 49 1.22 23.72 14.45
CA ASP A 49 2.40 23.23 13.74
C ASP A 49 3.23 24.36 13.12
N ARG A 50 2.70 25.60 13.10
CA ARG A 50 3.42 26.80 12.63
C ARG A 50 4.68 27.10 13.44
N THR A 51 4.77 26.60 14.66
CA THR A 51 5.98 26.72 15.50
C THR A 51 7.19 26.03 14.88
N PHE A 52 6.98 25.04 14.00
CA PHE A 52 8.02 24.37 13.23
C PHE A 52 8.33 25.03 11.88
N ALA A 53 7.60 26.08 11.51
CA ALA A 53 7.81 26.80 10.26
C ALA A 53 9.05 27.69 10.33
N ARG A 54 9.72 27.87 9.19
CA ARG A 54 10.83 28.85 9.08
C ARG A 54 10.34 30.29 9.22
N ASP A 55 9.09 30.54 8.82
CA ASP A 55 8.40 31.81 8.98
C ASP A 55 7.07 31.56 9.68
N THR A 56 6.96 32.05 10.93
CA THR A 56 5.78 31.88 11.77
C THR A 56 4.59 32.74 11.34
N THR A 57 4.78 33.66 10.39
CA THR A 57 3.70 34.45 9.78
C THR A 57 2.96 33.69 8.67
N VAL A 58 3.47 32.52 8.26
CA VAL A 58 2.87 31.68 7.23
C VAL A 58 1.48 31.19 7.68
N VAL A 59 0.47 31.55 6.90
CA VAL A 59 -0.90 31.08 7.07
C VAL A 59 -0.97 29.59 6.75
N VAL A 60 -1.84 28.84 7.47
CA VAL A 60 -2.17 27.44 7.13
C VAL A 60 -2.46 27.35 5.64
N LYS A 61 -1.64 26.59 4.92
CA LYS A 61 -1.67 26.53 3.46
C LYS A 61 -1.60 25.09 3.00
N THR A 62 -2.48 24.76 2.07
CA THR A 62 -2.40 23.52 1.29
C THR A 62 -1.38 23.71 0.17
N ASP A 63 -0.39 22.81 0.11
CA ASP A 63 0.60 22.76 -0.97
C ASP A 63 0.25 21.62 -1.94
N PRO A 64 0.23 21.88 -3.27
CA PRO A 64 -0.10 20.85 -4.26
C PRO A 64 0.80 19.61 -4.22
N ASP A 65 2.09 19.75 -3.87
CA ASP A 65 2.99 18.61 -3.75
C ASP A 65 2.65 17.77 -2.52
N VAL A 66 2.34 18.42 -1.39
CA VAL A 66 1.91 17.73 -0.16
C VAL A 66 0.61 16.95 -0.42
N GLU A 67 -0.38 17.58 -1.05
CA GLU A 67 -1.64 16.92 -1.38
C GLU A 67 -1.47 15.81 -2.42
N ARG A 68 -0.43 15.87 -3.27
CA ARG A 68 -0.07 14.78 -4.18
C ARG A 68 0.47 13.57 -3.42
N ILE A 69 1.34 13.76 -2.43
CA ILE A 69 1.82 12.67 -1.58
C ILE A 69 0.68 12.08 -0.75
N ARG A 70 -0.19 12.92 -0.17
CA ARG A 70 -1.35 12.47 0.61
C ARG A 70 -2.33 11.63 -0.19
N ARG A 71 -2.65 12.00 -1.42
CA ARG A 71 -3.53 11.20 -2.28
C ARG A 71 -2.91 9.84 -2.63
N ASN A 72 -1.61 9.79 -2.86
CA ASN A 72 -0.92 8.50 -3.04
C ASN A 72 -0.95 7.65 -1.76
N HIS A 73 -0.74 8.27 -0.60
CA HIS A 73 -0.82 7.61 0.69
C HIS A 73 -2.23 7.06 0.96
N LEU A 74 -3.28 7.84 0.69
CA LEU A 74 -4.66 7.38 0.82
C LEU A 74 -4.94 6.18 -0.11
N ASN A 75 -4.49 6.24 -1.37
CA ASN A 75 -4.64 5.11 -2.28
C ASN A 75 -3.88 3.86 -1.79
N ASP A 76 -2.72 4.02 -1.15
CA ASP A 76 -2.02 2.92 -0.51
C ASP A 76 -2.82 2.31 0.66
N ILE A 77 -3.44 3.14 1.50
CA ILE A 77 -4.33 2.67 2.58
C ILE A 77 -5.48 1.84 1.98
N GLU A 78 -6.14 2.36 0.95
CA GLU A 78 -7.28 1.72 0.28
C GLU A 78 -6.92 0.40 -0.41
N ASN A 79 -5.65 0.15 -0.76
CA ASN A 79 -5.24 -1.07 -1.49
C ASN A 79 -4.45 -2.05 -0.63
N ILE A 80 -3.53 -1.57 0.22
CA ILE A 80 -2.66 -2.41 1.04
C ILE A 80 -3.44 -3.04 2.18
N ILE A 81 -4.37 -2.32 2.82
CA ILE A 81 -5.18 -2.89 3.91
C ILE A 81 -6.02 -4.07 3.41
N PRO A 82 -6.80 -3.94 2.31
CA PRO A 82 -7.52 -5.09 1.76
C PRO A 82 -6.59 -6.22 1.33
N PHE A 83 -5.45 -5.93 0.72
CA PHE A 83 -4.48 -6.97 0.33
C PHE A 83 -3.99 -7.79 1.52
N VAL A 84 -3.62 -7.13 2.63
CA VAL A 84 -3.14 -7.83 3.83
C VAL A 84 -4.25 -8.68 4.44
N LEU A 85 -5.47 -8.14 4.55
CA LEU A 85 -6.61 -8.88 5.13
C LEU A 85 -7.04 -10.05 4.26
N VAL A 86 -7.23 -9.84 2.96
CA VAL A 86 -7.62 -10.89 2.01
C VAL A 86 -6.51 -11.92 1.88
N GLY A 87 -5.26 -11.48 1.78
CA GLY A 87 -4.09 -12.36 1.70
C GLY A 87 -3.96 -13.25 2.94
N PHE A 88 -4.28 -12.73 4.13
CA PHE A 88 -4.29 -13.52 5.37
C PHE A 88 -5.29 -14.68 5.26
N PHE A 89 -6.52 -14.43 4.80
CA PHE A 89 -7.50 -15.49 4.56
C PHE A 89 -7.11 -16.40 3.40
N TYR A 90 -6.49 -15.86 2.34
CA TYR A 90 -6.07 -16.64 1.18
C TYR A 90 -5.03 -17.71 1.51
N VAL A 91 -4.16 -17.49 2.50
CA VAL A 91 -3.21 -18.51 2.96
C VAL A 91 -3.92 -19.77 3.49
N THR A 92 -5.13 -19.65 4.05
CA THR A 92 -5.88 -20.80 4.60
C THR A 92 -6.55 -21.66 3.54
N THR A 93 -6.69 -21.16 2.31
CA THR A 93 -7.27 -21.93 1.19
C THR A 93 -6.26 -22.91 0.58
N ASN A 94 -5.08 -23.08 1.20
CA ASN A 94 -3.98 -23.92 0.72
C ASN A 94 -3.68 -23.75 -0.79
N PRO A 95 -3.43 -22.52 -1.26
CA PRO A 95 -3.24 -22.27 -2.68
C PRO A 95 -1.93 -22.88 -3.19
N HIS A 96 -1.86 -23.12 -4.49
CA HIS A 96 -0.60 -23.54 -5.12
C HIS A 96 0.49 -22.48 -4.89
N PRO A 97 1.70 -22.86 -4.40
CA PRO A 97 2.72 -21.90 -4.00
C PRO A 97 3.09 -20.88 -5.09
N ASP A 98 3.29 -21.34 -6.33
CA ASP A 98 3.67 -20.45 -7.43
C ASP A 98 2.61 -19.38 -7.70
N VAL A 99 1.33 -19.76 -7.64
CA VAL A 99 0.21 -18.84 -7.86
C VAL A 99 0.20 -17.80 -6.76
N ALA A 100 0.33 -18.22 -5.49
CA ALA A 100 0.36 -17.31 -4.36
C ALA A 100 1.55 -16.34 -4.42
N TYR A 101 2.75 -16.83 -4.73
CA TYR A 101 3.95 -15.99 -4.85
C TYR A 101 3.78 -14.92 -5.92
N TRP A 102 3.19 -15.26 -7.06
CA TRP A 102 2.92 -14.28 -8.10
C TRP A 102 1.90 -13.23 -7.68
N HIS A 103 0.82 -13.60 -6.97
CA HIS A 103 -0.12 -12.62 -6.44
C HIS A 103 0.58 -11.61 -5.50
N PHE A 104 1.41 -12.08 -4.58
CA PHE A 104 2.09 -11.20 -3.63
C PHE A 104 3.13 -10.29 -4.31
N ARG A 105 3.91 -10.86 -5.24
CA ARG A 105 4.91 -10.11 -6.04
C ARG A 105 4.28 -9.05 -6.92
N VAL A 106 3.26 -9.44 -7.69
CA VAL A 106 2.58 -8.53 -8.62
C VAL A 106 1.94 -7.40 -7.85
N PHE A 107 1.25 -7.70 -6.74
CA PHE A 107 0.67 -6.65 -5.90
C PHE A 107 1.74 -5.66 -5.43
N PHE A 108 2.83 -6.14 -4.82
CA PHE A 108 3.89 -5.29 -4.30
C PHE A 108 4.55 -4.43 -5.38
N ILE A 109 4.93 -5.03 -6.51
CA ILE A 109 5.54 -4.31 -7.64
C ILE A 109 4.55 -3.27 -8.19
N SER A 110 3.28 -3.62 -8.34
CA SER A 110 2.23 -2.71 -8.79
C SER A 110 2.11 -1.50 -7.88
N ARG A 111 2.25 -1.67 -6.56
CA ARG A 111 2.23 -0.56 -5.59
C ARG A 111 3.47 0.32 -5.66
N LEU A 112 4.63 -0.24 -5.95
CA LEU A 112 5.86 0.55 -6.18
C LEU A 112 5.72 1.37 -7.45
N VAL A 113 5.33 0.75 -8.56
CA VAL A 113 5.11 1.42 -9.85
C VAL A 113 4.04 2.50 -9.71
N HIS A 114 2.93 2.22 -9.01
CA HIS A 114 1.89 3.23 -8.76
C HIS A 114 2.46 4.45 -8.04
N THR A 115 3.26 4.27 -6.98
CA THR A 115 3.89 5.39 -6.27
C THR A 115 4.82 6.19 -7.18
N VAL A 116 5.65 5.53 -7.97
CA VAL A 116 6.56 6.20 -8.92
C VAL A 116 5.74 7.01 -9.94
N CYS A 117 4.74 6.39 -10.56
CA CYS A 117 3.82 7.07 -11.47
C CYS A 117 3.02 8.20 -10.81
N TYR A 118 2.76 8.10 -9.51
CA TYR A 118 2.06 9.14 -8.76
C TYR A 118 2.96 10.34 -8.53
N GLN A 119 4.21 10.14 -8.09
CA GLN A 119 5.10 11.25 -7.73
C GLN A 119 5.83 11.86 -8.92
N MET A 120 6.14 11.08 -9.96
CA MET A 120 6.69 11.61 -11.20
C MET A 120 5.58 12.24 -12.07
N PRO A 121 5.88 13.26 -12.88
CA PRO A 121 4.93 13.87 -13.82
C PRO A 121 4.72 12.96 -15.05
N LEU A 122 4.46 11.68 -14.83
CA LEU A 122 4.19 10.72 -15.90
C LEU A 122 2.76 10.93 -16.44
N PRO A 123 2.58 10.94 -17.78
CA PRO A 123 1.26 11.04 -18.37
C PRO A 123 0.39 9.85 -17.96
N GLN A 124 -0.92 10.08 -17.88
CA GLN A 124 -1.87 8.97 -17.87
C GLN A 124 -1.66 8.13 -19.15
N PRO A 125 -1.83 6.80 -19.12
CA PRO A 125 -2.62 6.00 -18.17
C PRO A 125 -1.81 5.20 -17.12
N GLY A 126 -0.50 5.41 -16.99
CA GLY A 126 0.36 4.54 -16.15
C GLY A 126 -0.10 4.36 -14.71
N ARG A 127 -0.58 5.43 -14.06
CA ARG A 127 -1.17 5.39 -12.71
C ARG A 127 -2.39 4.50 -12.62
N PHE A 128 -3.30 4.62 -13.58
CA PHE A 128 -4.55 3.85 -13.60
C PHE A 128 -4.25 2.35 -13.78
N ILE A 129 -3.37 2.01 -14.73
CA ILE A 129 -2.98 0.62 -14.99
C ILE A 129 -2.32 0.01 -13.75
N ALA A 130 -1.38 0.71 -13.12
CA ALA A 130 -0.73 0.23 -11.90
C ALA A 130 -1.70 0.12 -10.70
N CYS A 131 -2.74 0.94 -10.63
CA CYS A 131 -3.78 0.78 -9.62
C CYS A 131 -4.66 -0.46 -9.93
N ALA A 132 -5.08 -0.60 -11.19
CA ALA A 132 -5.95 -1.68 -11.63
C ALA A 132 -5.29 -3.06 -11.45
N VAL A 133 -4.01 -3.20 -11.78
CA VAL A 133 -3.27 -4.47 -11.59
C VAL A 133 -3.24 -4.87 -10.11
N GLY A 134 -2.91 -3.94 -9.21
CA GLY A 134 -2.92 -4.20 -7.77
C GLY A 134 -4.31 -4.59 -7.27
N TYR A 135 -5.34 -3.85 -7.69
CA TYR A 135 -6.72 -4.11 -7.30
C TYR A 135 -7.23 -5.48 -7.78
N LEU A 136 -6.99 -5.82 -9.05
CA LEU A 136 -7.39 -7.11 -9.63
C LEU A 136 -6.67 -8.29 -8.97
N THR A 137 -5.43 -8.10 -8.53
CA THR A 137 -4.67 -9.13 -7.81
C THR A 137 -5.33 -9.43 -6.46
N THR A 138 -5.73 -8.40 -5.71
CA THR A 138 -6.48 -8.56 -4.45
C THR A 138 -7.86 -9.16 -4.69
N LEU A 139 -8.56 -8.73 -5.74
CA LEU A 139 -9.87 -9.25 -6.11
C LEU A 139 -9.82 -10.75 -6.45
N SER A 140 -8.79 -11.18 -7.20
CA SER A 140 -8.56 -12.60 -7.52
C SER A 140 -8.44 -13.46 -6.26
N MET A 141 -7.64 -13.03 -5.28
CA MET A 141 -7.53 -13.73 -4.00
C MET A 141 -8.85 -13.72 -3.23
N ALA A 142 -9.56 -12.59 -3.21
CA ALA A 142 -10.84 -12.46 -2.51
C ALA A 142 -11.90 -13.42 -3.07
N LEU A 143 -12.01 -13.53 -4.39
CA LEU A 143 -12.94 -14.45 -5.05
C LEU A 143 -12.61 -15.92 -4.72
N GLN A 144 -11.33 -16.27 -4.67
CA GLN A 144 -10.91 -17.61 -4.27
C GLN A 144 -11.27 -17.90 -2.80
N VAL A 145 -10.99 -16.96 -1.90
CA VAL A 145 -11.40 -17.07 -0.49
C VAL A 145 -12.90 -17.27 -0.37
N LEU A 146 -13.72 -16.48 -1.06
CA LEU A 146 -15.17 -16.62 -1.06
C LEU A 146 -15.63 -17.98 -1.59
N PHE A 147 -14.99 -18.48 -2.64
CA PHE A 147 -15.32 -19.78 -3.22
C PHE A 147 -15.02 -20.96 -2.28
N PHE A 148 -13.86 -20.93 -1.62
CA PHE A 148 -13.43 -21.99 -0.71
C PHE A 148 -14.06 -21.91 0.68
N ALA A 149 -14.37 -20.70 1.17
CA ALA A 149 -14.93 -20.47 2.51
C ALA A 149 -16.47 -20.40 2.52
N ARG A 150 -17.14 -20.82 1.44
CA ARG A 150 -18.61 -20.87 1.38
C ARG A 150 -19.16 -21.86 2.45
N PRO A 151 -20.21 -21.49 3.19
CA PRO A 151 -20.85 -22.37 4.17
C PRO A 151 -21.60 -23.53 3.52
#